data_AF-A0A7S4M8G3-F1
#
_entry.id   AF-A0A7S4M8G3-F1
#
_cell.length_a   1.000
_cell.length_b   1.000
_cell.length_c   1.000
_cell.angle_alpha   90.00
_cell.angle_beta   90.00
_cell.angle_gamma   90.00
#
_symmetry.space_group_name_H-M   'P 1'
#
loop_
_entity.id
_entity.type
_entity.pdbx_description
1 polymer ?
#
loop_
_entity_poly.entity_id
_entity_poly.type
_entity_poly.pdbx_seq_one_letter_code
_entity_poly.pdbx_strand_id
1 'polypeptide(L)'
;NESLPSPYFFVHMAKTGGTTMMNLLKASTSYPVVSHFWYPPTEEVAKQTVRSLDLNQVNVIGGHMCWGTHRWWNEPPLKDYTYFTVLREPIDRVVSHYRYHLQPEDPNHWR
;
A
#
# COMPACT_ATOMS: atom_id res chain seq x y z
N ASN A 1 -18.33 15.25 -14.41
CA ASN A 1 -17.25 14.81 -13.51
C ASN A 1 -17.15 13.31 -13.61
N GLU A 2 -16.14 12.79 -14.30
CA GLU A 2 -15.84 11.35 -14.26
C GLU A 2 -15.04 11.08 -12.99
N SER A 3 -15.59 10.26 -12.09
CA SER A 3 -14.86 9.76 -10.93
C SER A 3 -13.97 8.60 -11.35
N LEU A 4 -12.75 8.53 -10.80
CA LEU A 4 -11.86 7.39 -11.00
C LEU A 4 -12.47 6.11 -10.39
N PRO A 5 -12.22 4.93 -10.96
CA PRO A 5 -12.72 3.68 -10.41
C PRO A 5 -12.16 3.36 -9.02
N SER A 6 -13.01 2.90 -8.11
CA SER A 6 -12.65 2.41 -6.77
C SER A 6 -12.67 0.89 -6.73
N PRO A 7 -11.82 0.23 -5.91
CA PRO A 7 -10.97 0.85 -4.88
C PRO A 7 -9.64 1.41 -5.38
N TYR A 8 -9.03 2.25 -4.54
CA TYR A 8 -7.72 2.82 -4.80
C TYR A 8 -6.61 1.93 -4.25
N PHE A 9 -5.62 1.60 -5.08
CA PHE A 9 -4.43 0.83 -4.70
C PHE A 9 -3.24 1.76 -4.47
N PHE A 10 -2.90 1.97 -3.20
CA PHE A 10 -1.74 2.76 -2.81
C PHE A 10 -0.48 1.91 -2.72
N VAL A 11 0.29 1.91 -3.80
CA VAL A 11 1.60 1.26 -3.86
C VAL A 11 2.64 2.30 -3.51
N HIS A 12 3.46 2.07 -2.49
CA HIS A 12 4.53 3.02 -2.18
C HIS A 12 5.88 2.35 -1.94
N MET A 13 6.92 3.05 -2.38
CA MET A 13 8.28 2.70 -2.04
C MET A 13 8.64 3.21 -0.65
N ALA A 14 9.53 2.50 0.03
CA ALA A 14 10.08 2.97 1.29
C ALA A 14 10.68 4.38 1.14
N LYS A 15 10.48 5.21 2.17
CA LYS A 15 11.08 6.55 2.32
C LYS A 15 10.59 7.61 1.32
N THR A 16 9.38 7.43 0.77
CA THR A 16 8.69 8.45 -0.04
C THR A 16 7.55 9.16 0.69
N GLY A 17 7.39 8.94 2.00
CA GLY A 17 6.27 9.50 2.78
C GLY A 17 5.02 8.60 2.82
N GLY A 18 5.15 7.33 2.42
CA GLY A 18 4.03 6.38 2.39
C GLY A 18 3.34 6.16 3.73
N THR A 19 4.08 6.10 4.85
CA THR A 19 3.47 6.00 6.19
C THR A 19 2.57 7.20 6.51
N THR A 20 3.01 8.42 6.20
CA THR A 20 2.21 9.64 6.39
C THR A 20 0.95 9.60 5.53
N MET A 21 1.09 9.24 4.25
CA MET A 21 -0.05 9.09 3.35
C MET A 21 -1.04 8.03 3.86
N MET A 22 -0.55 6.89 4.35
CA MET A 22 -1.40 5.87 4.93
C MET A 22 -2.18 6.36 6.15
N ASN A 23 -1.56 7.15 7.02
CA ASN A 23 -2.23 7.73 8.18
C ASN A 23 -3.30 8.74 7.77
N LEU A 24 -3.04 9.54 6.73
CA LEU A 24 -4.03 10.46 6.18
C LEU A 24 -5.22 9.72 5.58
N LEU A 25 -4.98 8.67 4.78
CA LEU A 25 -6.04 7.83 4.19
C LEU A 25 -6.87 7.13 5.28
N LYS A 26 -6.22 6.67 6.35
CA LYS A 26 -6.89 6.11 7.53
C LYS A 26 -7.79 7.12 8.22
N ALA A 27 -7.36 8.37 8.30
CA ALA A 27 -8.13 9.45 8.94
C ALA A 27 -9.24 10.02 8.04
N SER A 28 -9.05 10.01 6.72
CA SER A 28 -9.95 10.68 5.76
C SER A 28 -11.05 9.78 5.20
N THR A 29 -10.97 8.47 5.41
CA THR A 29 -11.94 7.52 4.85
C THR A 29 -12.64 6.76 5.98
N SER A 30 -13.95 6.57 5.85
CA SER A 30 -14.74 5.82 6.83
C SER A 30 -14.44 4.32 6.84
N TYR A 31 -13.74 3.82 5.81
CA TYR A 31 -13.46 2.40 5.63
C TYR A 31 -12.07 2.12 5.01
N PRO A 32 -10.96 2.47 5.69
CA PRO A 32 -9.62 2.19 5.19
C PRO A 32 -9.22 0.78 5.61
N VAL A 33 -9.43 -0.21 4.76
CA VAL A 33 -8.81 -1.52 4.98
C VAL A 33 -7.40 -1.53 4.39
N VAL A 34 -6.46 -1.13 5.23
CA VAL A 34 -5.04 -1.01 4.88
C VAL A 34 -4.35 -2.35 5.09
N SER A 35 -4.04 -3.07 4.00
CA SER A 35 -3.15 -4.22 4.07
C SER A 35 -1.71 -3.84 3.68
N HIS A 36 -0.80 -4.00 4.64
CA HIS A 36 0.62 -3.69 4.47
C HIS A 36 1.43 -4.97 4.26
N PHE A 37 1.88 -5.20 3.03
CA PHE A 37 2.83 -6.26 2.70
C PHE A 37 4.25 -5.70 2.77
N TRP A 38 5.22 -6.29 3.46
CA TRP A 38 6.60 -5.80 3.47
C TRP A 38 7.46 -6.35 2.32
N TYR A 39 7.01 -7.48 1.75
CA TYR A 39 7.62 -8.18 0.63
C TYR A 39 6.56 -8.41 -0.45
N PRO A 40 6.96 -8.72 -1.71
CA PRO A 40 6.03 -9.24 -2.69
C PRO A 40 5.30 -10.45 -2.08
N PRO A 41 3.97 -10.37 -1.85
CA PRO A 41 3.26 -11.51 -1.28
C PRO A 41 3.27 -12.65 -2.29
N THR A 42 3.25 -13.90 -1.83
CA THR A 42 2.89 -15.01 -2.70
C THR A 42 1.45 -14.85 -3.17
N GLU A 43 1.08 -15.56 -4.23
CA GLU A 43 -0.30 -15.58 -4.72
C GLU A 43 -1.29 -15.96 -3.61
N GLU A 44 -0.96 -16.97 -2.81
CA GLU A 44 -1.78 -17.43 -1.68
C GLU A 44 -1.98 -16.33 -0.64
N VAL A 45 -0.90 -15.64 -0.24
CA VAL A 45 -0.96 -14.57 0.76
C VAL A 45 -1.78 -13.38 0.24
N ALA A 46 -1.61 -13.02 -1.02
CA ALA A 46 -2.38 -11.95 -1.65
C ALA A 46 -3.88 -12.30 -1.72
N LYS A 47 -4.22 -13.54 -2.09
CA LYS A 47 -5.62 -14.03 -2.12
C LYS A 47 -6.22 -14.10 -0.73
N GLN A 48 -5.49 -14.59 0.27
CA GLN A 48 -5.94 -14.66 1.66
C GLN A 48 -6.25 -13.28 2.23
N THR A 49 -5.41 -12.30 1.94
CA THR A 49 -5.64 -10.92 2.37
C THR A 49 -7.00 -10.44 1.87
N VAL A 50 -7.26 -10.52 0.56
CA VAL A 50 -8.53 -10.05 -0.02
C VAL A 50 -9.74 -10.82 0.52
N ARG A 51 -9.62 -12.14 0.70
CA ARG A 51 -10.71 -12.95 1.28
C ARG A 51 -11.06 -12.57 2.71
N SER A 52 -10.13 -11.99 3.45
CA SER A 52 -10.37 -11.52 4.82
C SER A 52 -11.02 -10.13 4.90
N LEU A 53 -11.17 -9.43 3.77
CA LEU A 53 -11.75 -8.08 3.74
C LEU A 53 -13.23 -8.13 3.39
N ASP A 54 -14.02 -7.25 4.01
CA ASP A 54 -15.35 -6.90 3.49
C ASP A 54 -15.18 -5.92 2.33
N LEU A 55 -15.12 -6.47 1.11
CA LEU A 55 -14.82 -5.68 -0.09
C LEU A 55 -15.87 -4.61 -0.41
N ASN A 56 -17.09 -4.69 0.14
CA ASN A 56 -18.10 -3.63 -0.02
C ASN A 56 -17.78 -2.37 0.80
N GLN A 57 -16.86 -2.50 1.76
CA GLN A 57 -16.37 -1.40 2.59
C GLN A 57 -14.95 -0.99 2.17
N VAL A 58 -14.27 -1.70 1.27
CA VAL A 58 -12.89 -1.33 0.93
C VAL A 58 -12.87 -0.15 -0.04
N ASN A 59 -12.42 1.02 0.44
CA ASN A 59 -12.16 2.17 -0.43
C ASN A 59 -10.69 2.25 -0.88
N VAL A 60 -9.76 1.82 -0.02
CA VAL A 60 -8.32 1.92 -0.27
C VAL A 60 -7.63 0.65 0.21
N ILE A 61 -6.78 0.06 -0.64
CA ILE A 61 -5.82 -0.99 -0.29
C ILE A 61 -4.43 -0.38 -0.41
N GLY A 62 -3.65 -0.33 0.68
CA GLY A 62 -2.39 0.42 0.66
C GLY A 62 -1.31 -0.15 1.58
N GLY A 63 -0.06 -0.07 1.12
CA GLY A 63 1.09 -0.63 1.85
C GLY A 63 2.33 -0.76 0.98
N HIS A 64 3.36 -1.44 1.50
CA HIS A 64 4.55 -1.84 0.75
C HIS A 64 4.28 -3.01 -0.23
N MET A 65 3.15 -2.98 -0.94
CA MET A 65 2.82 -3.99 -1.95
C MET A 65 3.61 -3.78 -3.24
N CYS A 66 3.79 -4.82 -4.04
CA CYS A 66 4.34 -4.67 -5.38
C CYS A 66 3.27 -4.26 -6.38
N TRP A 67 3.66 -3.54 -7.43
CA TRP A 67 2.79 -3.37 -8.59
C TRP A 67 2.46 -4.75 -9.18
N GLY A 68 1.19 -4.97 -9.53
CA GLY A 68 0.73 -6.24 -10.10
C GLY A 68 0.10 -7.22 -9.10
N THR A 69 0.13 -6.95 -7.79
CA THR A 69 -0.54 -7.81 -6.79
C THR A 69 -2.05 -7.96 -7.05
N HIS A 70 -2.69 -6.96 -7.65
CA HIS A 70 -4.11 -7.03 -8.06
C HIS A 70 -4.42 -8.16 -9.05
N ARG A 71 -3.44 -8.69 -9.78
CA ARG A 71 -3.66 -9.77 -10.76
C ARG A 71 -4.13 -11.07 -10.13
N TRP A 72 -3.94 -11.21 -8.82
CA TRP A 72 -4.45 -12.34 -8.04
C TRP A 72 -5.84 -12.11 -7.46
N TRP A 73 -6.43 -10.92 -7.70
CA TRP A 73 -7.71 -10.49 -7.16
C TRP A 73 -8.74 -10.35 -8.29
N ASN A 74 -9.56 -11.38 -8.47
CA ASN A 74 -10.59 -11.40 -9.52
C ASN A 74 -12.01 -11.11 -8.98
N GLU A 75 -12.12 -10.78 -7.68
CA GLU A 75 -13.40 -10.59 -7.02
C GLU A 75 -14.13 -9.34 -7.57
N PRO A 76 -15.47 -9.35 -7.75
CA PRO A 76 -16.21 -8.32 -8.48
C PRO A 76 -16.24 -6.86 -7.96
N PRO A 77 -15.67 -6.46 -6.82
CA PRO A 77 -15.38 -5.05 -6.54
C PRO A 77 -13.92 -4.65 -6.80
N LEU A 78 -13.02 -5.59 -7.13
CA LEU A 78 -11.59 -5.34 -7.40
C LEU A 78 -11.25 -5.36 -8.89
N LYS A 79 -12.25 -5.52 -9.77
CA LYS A 79 -12.07 -5.56 -11.23
C LYS A 79 -11.78 -4.19 -11.83
N ASP A 80 -12.43 -3.17 -11.30
CA ASP A 80 -12.18 -1.78 -11.63
C ASP A 80 -11.42 -1.15 -10.45
N TYR A 81 -10.26 -0.56 -10.73
CA TYR A 81 -9.37 -0.05 -9.69
C TYR A 81 -8.49 1.08 -10.21
N THR A 82 -7.98 1.87 -9.28
CA THR A 82 -7.05 2.96 -9.58
C THR A 82 -5.77 2.80 -8.78
N TYR A 83 -4.63 2.71 -9.47
CA TYR A 83 -3.32 2.78 -8.84
C TYR A 83 -2.91 4.23 -8.57
N PHE A 84 -2.32 4.46 -7.41
CA PHE A 84 -1.59 5.70 -7.15
C PHE A 84 -0.38 5.45 -6.25
N THR A 85 0.58 6.38 -6.31
CA THR A 85 1.83 6.30 -5.56
C THR A 85 2.33 7.70 -5.21
N VAL A 86 3.26 7.77 -4.26
CA VAL A 86 4.03 8.98 -3.98
C VAL A 86 5.50 8.66 -4.24
N LEU A 87 6.10 9.45 -5.12
CA LEU A 87 7.52 9.37 -5.45
C LEU A 87 8.28 10.49 -4.75
N ARG A 88 9.60 10.31 -4.67
CA ARG A 88 10.56 11.27 -4.13
C ARG A 88 11.73 11.38 -5.09
N GLU A 89 12.44 12.49 -5.05
CA GLU A 89 13.72 12.64 -5.75
C GLU A 89 14.63 11.42 -5.44
N PRO A 90 15.21 10.77 -6.47
CA PRO A 90 15.93 9.52 -6.31
C PRO A 90 17.07 9.55 -5.29
N ILE A 91 17.92 10.58 -5.31
CA ILE A 91 19.09 10.70 -4.42
C ILE A 91 18.62 10.87 -2.98
N ASP A 92 17.67 11.76 -2.73
CA ASP A 92 17.09 12.00 -1.41
C ASP A 92 16.43 10.75 -0.82
N ARG A 93 15.74 9.97 -1.65
CA ARG A 93 15.15 8.68 -1.23
C ARG A 93 16.26 7.73 -0.76
N VAL A 94 17.34 7.60 -1.53
CA VAL A 94 18.47 6.72 -1.20
C VAL A 94 19.16 7.16 0.09
N VAL A 95 19.45 8.46 0.25
CA VAL A 95 20.05 8.99 1.48
C VAL A 95 19.15 8.74 2.69
N SER A 96 17.84 8.96 2.56
CA SER A 96 16.88 8.68 3.63
C SER A 96 16.80 7.20 3.98
N HIS A 97 16.90 6.32 2.98
CA HIS A 97 16.91 4.87 3.17
C HIS A 97 18.20 4.39 3.84
N TYR A 98 19.35 4.93 3.43
CA TYR A 98 20.64 4.66 4.05
C TYR A 98 20.68 5.07 5.54
N ARG A 99 20.27 6.31 5.84
CA ARG A 99 20.22 6.81 7.23
C ARG A 99 19.30 6.00 8.12
N TYR A 100 18.18 5.52 7.59
CA TYR A 100 17.27 4.62 8.32
C TYR A 100 17.98 3.33 8.75
N HIS A 101 18.76 2.71 7.85
CA HIS A 101 19.48 1.47 8.15
C HIS A 101 20.72 1.65 9.04
N LEU A 102 21.21 2.88 9.21
CA LEU A 102 22.25 3.20 10.20
C LEU A 102 21.73 3.26 11.64
N GLN A 103 20.42 3.22 11.84
CA GLN A 103 19.77 3.30 13.16
C GLN A 103 19.03 1.98 13.47
N PRO A 104 19.76 0.88 13.73
CA PRO A 104 19.17 -0.45 13.95
C PRO A 104 18.35 -0.58 15.24
N GLU A 105 18.31 0.48 16.06
CA GLU A 105 17.61 0.52 17.34
C GLU A 105 16.17 1.06 17.24
N ASP A 106 15.72 1.48 16.05
CA ASP A 106 14.29 1.81 15.85
C ASP A 106 13.45 0.53 16.05
N PRO A 107 12.44 0.52 16.96
CA PRO A 107 11.59 -0.64 17.20
C PRO A 107 10.86 -1.15 15.94
N ASN A 108 10.68 -0.30 14.93
CA ASN A 108 10.08 -0.63 13.64
C ASN A 108 11.12 -1.01 12.56
N HIS A 109 12.41 -1.02 12.92
CA HIS A 109 13.49 -1.48 12.07
C HIS A 109 13.48 -2.99 11.97
N TRP A 110 12.90 -3.51 10.88
CA TRP A 110 13.02 -4.92 10.54
C TRP A 110 14.50 -5.24 10.21
N ARG A 111 15.03 -6.35 10.73
CA ARG A 111 16.40 -6.82 10.51
C ARG A 111 16.46 -7.77 9.31
#